data_AF-A0A453JCJ5-F1
#
_entry.id   AF-A0A453JCJ5-F1
#
_cell.length_a   1.000
_cell.length_b   1.000
_cell.length_c   1.000
_cell.angle_alpha   90.00
_cell.angle_beta   90.00
_cell.angle_gamma   90.00
#
_symmetry.space_group_name_H-M   'P 1'
#
loop_
_entity.id
_entity.type
_entity.pdbx_description
1 polymer ?
#
loop_
_entity_poly.entity_id
_entity_poly.type
_entity_poly.pdbx_seq_one_letter_code
_entity_poly.pdbx_strand_id
1 'polypeptide(L)'
;GNALVCPEFTEVIDGVEAVDSFSMNAHKWLLANNDCCAMWVKKPSALVAALGPEQDLILKDAASEGHNVVDYMDWTMTLTRRFRALKMWLVLRCYGIQGLRDHIRNHVRMAEAFEKMVKADERFEVVTDRKFALVCFRLRSQDKFGGADKQPANRLNRRLLEEVNAATSGPYMSSATVGGMFILRCAIGSTLTEDHHVSDAWKVVQDQATIILHD
;
A
#
# COMPACT_ATOMS: atom_id res chain seq x y z
N GLY A 1 -5.46 4.56 -4.93
CA GLY A 1 -4.31 4.86 -5.80
C GLY A 1 -4.23 3.84 -6.91
N ASN A 2 -3.23 2.96 -6.92
CA ASN A 2 -2.96 2.07 -8.05
C ASN A 2 -4.13 1.13 -8.41
N ALA A 3 -4.91 0.67 -7.43
CA ALA A 3 -6.09 -0.16 -7.66
C ALA A 3 -7.17 0.50 -8.53
N LEU A 4 -7.16 1.83 -8.68
CA LEU A 4 -8.09 2.59 -9.52
C LEU A 4 -7.93 2.31 -11.01
N VAL A 5 -6.88 1.58 -11.40
CA VAL A 5 -6.76 1.01 -12.74
C VAL A 5 -7.90 0.01 -13.03
N CYS A 6 -8.46 -0.62 -11.99
CA CYS A 6 -9.60 -1.51 -12.06
C CYS A 6 -10.92 -0.76 -11.80
N PRO A 7 -11.91 -0.84 -12.71
CA PRO A 7 -13.20 -0.15 -12.55
C PRO A 7 -13.94 -0.49 -11.26
N GLU A 8 -13.87 -1.73 -10.79
CA GLU A 8 -14.56 -2.17 -9.56
C GLU A 8 -14.02 -1.55 -8.26
N PHE A 9 -12.91 -0.82 -8.31
CA PHE A 9 -12.34 -0.13 -7.15
C PHE A 9 -12.47 1.40 -7.23
N THR A 10 -13.15 1.96 -8.24
CA THR A 10 -13.19 3.42 -8.42
C THR A 10 -14.07 4.13 -7.40
N GLU A 11 -15.05 3.45 -6.80
CA GLU A 11 -15.94 4.02 -5.76
C GLU A 11 -15.17 4.65 -4.57
N VAL A 12 -13.95 4.17 -4.31
CA VAL A 12 -13.11 4.66 -3.19
C VAL A 12 -12.58 6.08 -3.39
N ILE A 13 -12.77 6.66 -4.58
CA ILE A 13 -12.43 8.05 -4.90
C ILE A 13 -13.64 8.86 -5.37
N ASP A 14 -14.87 8.42 -5.10
CA ASP A 14 -16.04 9.25 -5.32
C ASP A 14 -15.87 10.59 -4.59
N GLY A 15 -16.07 11.71 -5.29
CA GLY A 15 -15.76 13.05 -4.77
C GLY A 15 -14.36 13.57 -5.09
N VAL A 16 -13.51 12.83 -5.82
CA VAL A 16 -12.18 13.31 -6.23
C VAL A 16 -12.25 14.57 -7.10
N GLU A 17 -13.35 14.80 -7.80
CA GLU A 17 -13.63 16.03 -8.54
C GLU A 17 -13.77 17.25 -7.64
N ALA A 18 -13.88 17.10 -6.32
CA ALA A 18 -13.93 18.20 -5.34
C ALA A 18 -12.54 18.54 -4.75
N VAL A 19 -11.53 17.66 -4.83
CA VAL A 19 -10.21 17.90 -4.22
C VAL A 19 -9.27 18.74 -5.11
N ASP A 20 -8.36 19.52 -4.54
CA ASP A 20 -7.41 20.33 -5.32
C ASP A 20 -6.26 19.52 -5.93
N SER A 21 -5.91 18.41 -5.29
CA SER A 21 -4.83 17.52 -5.73
C SER A 21 -5.08 16.07 -5.34
N PHE A 22 -4.50 15.15 -6.10
CA PHE A 22 -4.52 13.72 -5.85
C PHE A 22 -3.14 13.15 -6.13
N SER A 23 -2.64 12.27 -5.26
CA SER A 23 -1.36 11.60 -5.49
C SER A 23 -1.44 10.10 -5.24
N MET A 24 -0.60 9.36 -5.95
CA MET A 24 -0.38 7.94 -5.68
C MET A 24 1.05 7.52 -6.02
N ASN A 25 1.55 6.56 -5.26
CA ASN A 25 2.85 5.97 -5.50
C ASN A 25 2.71 4.77 -6.44
N ALA A 26 3.00 4.97 -7.73
CA ALA A 26 3.07 3.88 -8.70
C ALA A 26 4.10 2.81 -8.29
N HIS A 27 5.13 3.21 -7.54
CA HIS A 27 6.14 2.28 -7.04
C HIS A 27 5.69 1.34 -5.92
N LYS A 28 4.49 1.56 -5.36
CA LYS A 28 3.96 0.66 -4.33
C LYS A 28 3.28 -0.58 -4.93
N TRP A 29 2.49 -0.40 -5.98
CA TRP A 29 1.56 -1.45 -6.41
C TRP A 29 1.19 -1.36 -7.90
N LEU A 30 2.01 -0.71 -8.71
CA LEU A 30 1.82 -0.59 -10.16
C LEU A 30 3.12 -0.91 -10.92
N LEU A 31 3.94 -1.82 -10.37
CA LEU A 31 5.14 -2.39 -11.01
C LEU A 31 6.25 -1.40 -11.40
N ALA A 32 6.14 -0.13 -10.99
CA ALA A 32 7.22 0.83 -11.16
C ALA A 32 8.28 0.64 -10.05
N ASN A 33 9.56 0.64 -10.39
CA ASN A 33 10.60 0.59 -9.36
C ASN A 33 10.69 1.92 -8.59
N ASN A 34 11.16 1.88 -7.34
CA ASN A 34 11.39 3.07 -6.52
C ASN A 34 12.34 4.08 -7.21
N ASP A 35 12.12 5.40 -7.12
CA ASP A 35 10.93 6.09 -6.61
C ASP A 35 10.01 6.52 -7.76
N CYS A 36 8.71 6.34 -7.63
CA CYS A 36 7.73 6.83 -8.60
C CYS A 36 6.41 7.24 -7.97
N CYS A 37 6.20 8.54 -7.80
CA CYS A 37 4.93 9.13 -7.36
C CYS A 37 4.34 9.92 -8.53
N ALA A 38 3.05 9.73 -8.79
CA ALA A 38 2.28 10.52 -9.72
C ALA A 38 1.34 11.42 -8.92
N MET A 39 1.28 12.70 -9.30
CA MET A 39 0.44 13.70 -8.68
C MET A 39 -0.33 14.44 -9.76
N TRP A 40 -1.62 14.63 -9.53
CA TRP A 40 -2.52 15.45 -10.33
C TRP A 40 -2.94 16.63 -9.48
N VAL A 41 -2.96 17.83 -10.07
CA VAL A 41 -3.39 19.06 -9.42
C VAL A 41 -4.37 19.79 -10.34
N LYS A 42 -5.45 20.34 -9.79
CA LYS A 42 -6.45 21.09 -10.57
C LYS A 42 -5.91 22.43 -11.05
N LYS A 43 -5.08 23.08 -10.23
CA LYS A 43 -4.51 24.41 -10.49
C LYS A 43 -2.99 24.36 -10.42
N PRO A 44 -2.29 23.98 -11.51
CA PRO A 44 -0.84 23.95 -11.52
C PRO A 44 -0.17 25.30 -11.22
N SER A 45 -0.84 26.41 -11.54
CA SER A 45 -0.36 27.77 -11.22
C SER A 45 -0.12 27.99 -9.73
N ALA A 46 -0.84 27.28 -8.85
CA ALA A 46 -0.60 27.33 -7.41
C ALA A 46 0.74 26.69 -7.02
N LEU A 47 1.17 25.63 -7.73
CA LEU A 47 2.51 25.05 -7.54
C LEU A 47 3.57 26.01 -8.05
N VAL A 48 3.40 26.56 -9.26
CA VAL A 48 4.36 27.51 -9.85
C VAL A 48 4.52 28.75 -8.98
N ALA A 49 3.42 29.32 -8.47
CA ALA A 49 3.49 30.49 -7.59
C ALA A 49 4.21 30.21 -6.26
N ALA A 50 4.17 28.97 -5.77
CA ALA A 50 4.76 28.58 -4.50
C ALA A 50 6.19 28.04 -4.61
N LEU A 51 6.53 27.38 -5.73
CA LEU A 51 7.77 26.62 -5.91
C LEU A 51 8.61 27.11 -7.09
N GLY A 52 8.02 27.87 -8.01
CA GLY A 52 8.72 28.46 -9.14
C GLY A 52 9.81 29.42 -8.65
N PRO A 53 11.01 29.37 -9.25
CA PRO A 53 12.04 30.35 -8.94
C PRO A 53 11.58 31.74 -9.36
N GLU A 54 12.17 32.77 -8.77
CA GLU A 54 11.95 34.15 -9.22
C GLU A 54 12.44 34.27 -10.68
N GLN A 55 11.48 34.47 -11.59
CA GLN A 55 11.64 34.26 -13.04
C GLN A 55 12.68 35.19 -13.69
N ASP A 56 13.10 36.25 -13.00
CA ASP A 56 14.08 37.22 -13.48
C ASP A 56 15.53 36.88 -13.14
N LEU A 57 15.79 35.82 -12.35
CA LEU A 57 17.13 35.53 -11.84
C LEU A 57 17.73 34.20 -12.31
N ILE A 58 16.92 33.20 -12.68
CA ILE A 58 17.40 31.83 -12.93
C ILE A 58 16.72 31.21 -14.15
N LEU A 59 17.53 30.71 -15.10
CA LEU A 59 17.17 29.77 -16.17
C LEU A 59 15.93 30.19 -17.02
N LYS A 60 16.01 31.32 -17.71
CA LYS A 60 15.06 31.66 -18.79
C LYS A 60 15.25 30.68 -19.95
N ASP A 61 14.36 29.71 -20.07
CA ASP A 61 14.35 28.83 -21.24
C ASP A 61 13.63 29.53 -22.39
N ALA A 62 14.38 30.00 -23.38
CA ALA A 62 13.85 30.70 -24.55
C ALA A 62 12.86 29.83 -25.36
N ALA A 63 12.87 28.51 -25.16
CA ALA A 63 11.91 27.56 -25.75
C ALA A 63 10.50 27.63 -25.13
N SER A 64 10.34 28.27 -23.98
CA SER A 64 9.06 28.44 -23.28
C SER A 64 8.28 29.67 -23.78
N GLU A 65 8.94 30.62 -24.43
CA GLU A 65 8.30 31.79 -25.03
C GLU A 65 7.56 31.38 -26.32
N GLY A 66 6.23 31.30 -26.26
CA GLY A 66 5.36 31.04 -27.42
C GLY A 66 4.96 29.58 -27.64
N HIS A 67 5.44 28.65 -26.80
CA HIS A 67 5.03 27.24 -26.83
C HIS A 67 4.30 26.85 -25.54
N ASN A 68 3.21 26.08 -25.66
CA ASN A 68 2.40 25.61 -24.53
C ASN A 68 3.12 24.44 -23.80
N VAL A 69 4.32 24.70 -23.29
CA VAL A 69 5.23 23.74 -22.65
C VAL A 69 5.19 23.92 -21.14
N VAL A 70 5.18 22.80 -20.41
CA VAL A 70 5.24 22.80 -18.94
C VAL A 70 6.68 22.62 -18.51
N ASP A 71 7.22 23.61 -17.78
CA ASP A 71 8.43 23.38 -17.00
C ASP A 71 8.09 22.69 -15.68
N TYR A 72 8.48 21.42 -15.58
CA TYR A 72 8.20 20.64 -14.39
C TYR A 72 9.11 20.99 -13.20
N MET A 73 10.19 21.77 -13.38
CA MET A 73 10.99 22.21 -12.23
C MET A 73 10.13 23.05 -11.28
N ASP A 74 9.23 23.88 -11.81
CA ASP A 74 8.31 24.76 -11.07
C ASP A 74 7.23 24.00 -10.29
N TRP A 75 7.16 22.68 -10.43
CA TRP A 75 6.19 21.83 -9.75
C TRP A 75 6.84 21.05 -8.60
N THR A 76 8.14 21.26 -8.35
CA THR A 76 8.91 20.48 -7.38
C THR A 76 9.93 21.35 -6.64
N MET A 77 10.36 20.89 -5.47
CA MET A 77 11.43 21.55 -4.70
C MET A 77 12.83 21.45 -5.36
N THR A 78 13.00 20.65 -6.41
CA THR A 78 14.31 20.35 -7.01
C THR A 78 14.34 20.79 -8.48
N LEU A 79 15.39 21.54 -8.85
CA LEU A 79 15.61 21.93 -10.25
C LEU A 79 16.03 20.70 -11.09
N THR A 80 17.05 19.96 -10.64
CA THR A 80 17.53 18.76 -11.32
C THR A 80 16.58 17.59 -11.13
N ARG A 81 16.18 16.95 -12.25
CA ARG A 81 15.19 15.86 -12.24
C ARG A 81 15.67 14.67 -13.07
N ARG A 82 15.37 13.46 -12.56
CA ARG A 82 15.55 12.20 -13.31
C ARG A 82 14.44 12.03 -14.35
N PHE A 83 14.69 11.25 -15.40
CA PHE A 83 13.67 10.86 -16.37
C PHE A 83 12.72 9.78 -15.82
N ARG A 84 11.93 10.13 -14.79
CA ARG A 84 11.01 9.20 -14.10
C ARG A 84 9.86 8.72 -14.98
N ALA A 85 9.47 9.50 -15.98
CA ALA A 85 8.40 9.14 -16.90
C ALA A 85 8.72 7.91 -17.76
N LEU A 86 10.00 7.67 -18.09
CA LEU A 86 10.40 6.55 -18.95
C LEU A 86 10.00 5.19 -18.35
N LYS A 87 10.26 4.96 -17.06
CA LYS A 87 9.88 3.68 -16.42
C LYS A 87 8.37 3.50 -16.33
N MET A 88 7.61 4.57 -16.09
CA MET A 88 6.15 4.50 -16.10
C MET A 88 5.62 4.18 -17.49
N TRP A 89 6.17 4.83 -18.51
CA TRP A 89 5.82 4.58 -19.90
C TRP A 89 6.11 3.12 -20.29
N LEU A 90 7.27 2.58 -19.92
CA LEU A 90 7.61 1.16 -20.17
C LEU A 90 6.64 0.21 -19.46
N VAL A 91 6.31 0.45 -18.19
CA VAL A 91 5.31 -0.37 -17.46
C VAL A 91 3.97 -0.37 -18.21
N LEU A 92 3.46 0.80 -18.59
CA LEU A 92 2.19 0.92 -19.30
C LEU A 92 2.23 0.22 -20.67
N ARG A 93 3.35 0.32 -21.39
CA ARG A 93 3.54 -0.26 -22.73
C ARG A 93 3.74 -1.78 -22.70
N CYS A 94 4.49 -2.30 -21.73
CA CYS A 94 4.83 -3.71 -21.66
C CYS A 94 3.70 -4.56 -21.09
N TYR A 95 3.03 -4.09 -20.02
CA TYR A 95 1.96 -4.86 -19.37
C TYR A 95 0.58 -4.55 -19.96
N GLY A 96 0.39 -3.34 -20.49
CA GLY A 96 -0.92 -2.87 -20.93
C GLY A 96 -1.91 -2.70 -19.76
N ILE A 97 -3.07 -2.13 -20.07
CA ILE A 97 -4.11 -1.89 -19.04
C ILE A 97 -4.62 -3.20 -18.43
N GLN A 98 -4.76 -4.25 -19.24
CA GLN A 98 -5.30 -5.53 -18.80
C GLN A 98 -4.33 -6.25 -17.85
N GLY A 99 -3.04 -6.32 -18.20
CA GLY A 99 -2.04 -6.92 -17.32
C GLY A 99 -1.92 -6.21 -15.97
N LEU A 100 -2.05 -4.88 -15.94
CA LEU A 100 -2.06 -4.12 -14.69
C LEU A 100 -3.31 -4.39 -13.85
N ARG A 101 -4.49 -4.52 -14.47
CA ARG A 101 -5.72 -4.89 -13.77
C ARG A 101 -5.62 -6.30 -13.19
N ASP A 102 -5.12 -7.24 -13.97
CA ASP A 102 -4.97 -8.63 -13.54
C ASP A 102 -3.96 -8.76 -12.40
N HIS A 103 -2.87 -7.98 -12.43
CA HIS A 103 -1.92 -7.87 -11.33
C HIS A 103 -2.59 -7.42 -10.01
N ILE A 104 -3.38 -6.35 -10.04
CA ILE A 104 -4.11 -5.87 -8.85
C ILE A 104 -5.11 -6.92 -8.38
N ARG A 105 -5.93 -7.46 -9.29
CA ARG A 105 -6.97 -8.46 -8.98
C ARG A 105 -6.38 -9.71 -8.36
N ASN A 106 -5.23 -10.18 -8.85
CA ASN A 106 -4.58 -11.36 -8.30
C ASN A 106 -4.15 -11.15 -6.84
N HIS A 107 -3.52 -10.01 -6.53
CA HIS A 107 -3.16 -9.67 -5.16
C HIS A 107 -4.39 -9.54 -4.24
N VAL A 108 -5.47 -8.93 -4.71
CA VAL A 108 -6.72 -8.82 -3.95
C VAL A 108 -7.35 -10.20 -3.70
N ARG A 109 -7.38 -11.08 -4.71
CA ARG A 109 -7.86 -12.46 -4.59
C ARG A 109 -7.05 -13.26 -3.57
N MET A 110 -5.72 -13.16 -3.61
CA MET A 110 -4.85 -13.80 -2.63
C MET A 110 -5.10 -13.29 -1.21
N ALA A 111 -5.36 -11.99 -1.04
CA ALA A 111 -5.69 -11.43 0.27
C ALA A 111 -7.06 -11.89 0.77
N GLU A 112 -8.04 -12.05 -0.12
CA GLU A 112 -9.32 -12.65 0.22
C GLU A 112 -9.17 -14.12 0.64
N ALA A 113 -8.31 -14.89 -0.03
CA ALA A 113 -8.00 -16.27 0.36
C ALA A 113 -7.35 -16.32 1.75
N PHE A 114 -6.37 -15.46 2.02
CA PHE A 114 -5.77 -15.32 3.35
C PHE A 114 -6.82 -14.95 4.42
N GLU A 115 -7.67 -13.97 4.13
CA GLU A 115 -8.76 -13.55 5.02
C GLU A 115 -9.71 -14.71 5.36
N LYS A 116 -10.06 -15.55 4.37
CA LYS A 116 -10.88 -16.75 4.59
C LYS A 116 -10.19 -17.75 5.51
N MET A 117 -8.89 -17.98 5.34
CA MET A 117 -8.12 -18.86 6.22
C MET A 117 -8.07 -18.33 7.66
N VAL A 118 -7.87 -17.02 7.84
CA VAL A 118 -7.92 -16.37 9.16
C VAL A 118 -9.28 -16.55 9.82
N LYS A 119 -10.38 -16.34 9.08
CA LYS A 119 -11.75 -16.47 9.62
C LYS A 119 -12.12 -17.92 9.96
N ALA A 120 -11.49 -18.91 9.30
CA ALA A 120 -11.73 -20.32 9.56
C ALA A 120 -11.06 -20.82 10.85
N ASP A 121 -10.06 -20.10 11.38
CA ASP A 121 -9.38 -20.45 12.63
C ASP A 121 -9.98 -19.65 13.79
N GLU A 122 -10.70 -20.34 14.69
CA GLU A 122 -11.44 -19.71 15.79
C GLU A 122 -10.55 -18.93 16.77
N ARG A 123 -9.24 -19.21 16.79
CA ARG A 123 -8.26 -18.50 17.63
C ARG A 123 -8.03 -17.06 17.15
N PHE A 124 -8.37 -16.77 15.90
CA PHE A 124 -8.08 -15.49 15.25
C PHE A 124 -9.35 -14.71 14.91
N GLU A 125 -9.13 -13.43 14.66
CA GLU A 125 -10.14 -12.53 14.12
C GLU A 125 -9.55 -11.56 13.11
N VAL A 126 -10.34 -11.25 12.08
CA VAL A 126 -10.08 -10.14 11.17
C VAL A 126 -10.65 -8.88 11.81
N VAL A 127 -9.79 -7.87 12.03
CA VAL A 127 -10.13 -6.70 12.85
C VAL A 127 -10.86 -5.62 12.06
N THR A 128 -10.63 -5.57 10.75
CA THR A 128 -11.23 -4.58 9.85
C THR A 128 -11.59 -5.22 8.53
N ASP A 129 -12.68 -4.79 7.91
CA ASP A 129 -13.06 -5.24 6.57
C ASP A 129 -11.92 -4.98 5.57
N ARG A 130 -11.53 -6.03 4.86
CA ARG A 130 -10.52 -5.96 3.81
C ARG A 130 -11.07 -5.18 2.61
N LYS A 131 -10.46 -4.03 2.30
CA LYS A 131 -10.79 -3.24 1.09
C LYS A 131 -9.93 -3.61 -0.13
N PHE A 132 -8.64 -3.88 0.09
CA PHE A 132 -7.67 -4.19 -0.96
C PHE A 132 -6.85 -5.45 -0.60
N ALA A 133 -5.55 -5.48 -0.87
CA ALA A 133 -4.69 -6.64 -0.60
C ALA A 133 -3.97 -6.59 0.77
N LEU A 134 -4.58 -5.96 1.77
CA LEU A 134 -4.07 -5.92 3.15
C LEU A 134 -5.11 -6.54 4.07
N VAL A 135 -4.71 -7.60 4.79
CA VAL A 135 -5.52 -8.21 5.84
C VAL A 135 -4.95 -7.82 7.20
N CYS A 136 -5.81 -7.26 8.04
CA CYS A 136 -5.54 -6.87 9.40
C CYS A 136 -6.18 -7.89 10.34
N PHE A 137 -5.36 -8.65 11.07
CA PHE A 137 -5.83 -9.74 11.91
C PHE A 137 -5.08 -9.81 13.25
N ARG A 138 -5.62 -10.57 14.18
CA ARG A 138 -5.01 -10.81 15.49
C ARG A 138 -5.49 -12.13 16.08
N LEU A 139 -4.74 -12.67 17.04
CA LEU A 139 -5.27 -13.62 18.02
C LEU A 139 -6.34 -12.94 18.87
N ARG A 140 -7.46 -13.65 19.05
CA ARG A 140 -8.53 -13.27 19.98
C ARG A 140 -8.01 -13.27 21.41
N SER A 141 -8.51 -12.36 22.22
CA SER A 141 -8.36 -12.50 23.67
C SER A 141 -9.31 -13.59 24.17
N GLN A 142 -8.89 -14.40 25.15
CA GLN A 142 -9.85 -15.25 25.89
C GLN A 142 -10.88 -14.41 26.65
N ASP A 143 -10.59 -13.13 26.90
CA ASP A 143 -11.56 -12.13 27.33
C ASP A 143 -12.51 -11.81 26.17
N LYS A 144 -13.48 -12.70 25.93
CA LYS A 144 -14.55 -12.55 24.94
C LYS A 144 -15.45 -11.31 25.16
N PHE A 145 -15.19 -10.54 26.22
CA PHE A 145 -15.96 -9.36 26.59
C PHE A 145 -15.04 -8.22 27.00
N GLY A 146 -14.69 -7.35 26.05
CA GLY A 146 -14.51 -5.91 26.27
C GLY A 146 -13.89 -5.45 27.60
N GLY A 147 -12.88 -6.16 28.12
CA GLY A 147 -12.12 -5.67 29.26
C GLY A 147 -11.50 -4.33 28.87
N ALA A 148 -11.61 -3.32 29.74
CA ALA A 148 -11.04 -2.01 29.48
C ALA A 148 -9.52 -2.08 29.19
N ASP A 149 -8.84 -3.12 29.70
CA ASP A 149 -7.42 -3.35 29.49
C ASP A 149 -7.13 -4.25 28.29
N LYS A 150 -6.62 -3.65 27.21
CA LYS A 150 -6.18 -4.34 25.98
C LYS A 150 -4.73 -4.83 26.07
N GLN A 151 -4.00 -4.51 27.12
CA GLN A 151 -2.56 -4.74 27.19
C GLN A 151 -2.16 -6.22 27.15
N PRO A 152 -2.84 -7.16 27.84
CA PRO A 152 -2.50 -8.58 27.75
C PRO A 152 -2.60 -9.12 26.31
N ALA A 153 -3.74 -8.88 25.65
CA ALA A 153 -3.97 -9.30 24.27
C ALA A 153 -3.00 -8.62 23.27
N ASN A 154 -2.60 -7.37 23.54
CA ASN A 154 -1.62 -6.66 22.72
C ASN A 154 -0.20 -7.22 22.89
N ARG A 155 0.20 -7.58 24.11
CA ARG A 155 1.49 -8.25 24.36
C ARG A 155 1.55 -9.61 23.66
N LEU A 156 0.47 -10.39 23.77
CA LEU A 156 0.36 -11.69 23.10
C LEU A 156 0.53 -11.58 21.57
N ASN A 157 -0.18 -10.64 20.95
CA ASN A 157 -0.09 -10.43 19.50
C ASN A 157 1.26 -9.83 19.05
N ARG A 158 1.91 -9.04 19.91
CA ARG A 158 3.29 -8.58 19.66
C ARG A 158 4.27 -9.74 19.67
N ARG A 159 4.19 -10.62 20.68
CA ARG A 159 4.98 -11.85 20.74
C ARG A 159 4.75 -12.72 19.51
N LEU A 160 3.48 -12.93 19.11
CA LEU A 160 3.18 -13.68 17.88
C LEU A 160 3.88 -13.10 16.65
N LEU A 161 3.83 -11.78 16.45
CA LEU A 161 4.49 -11.16 15.31
C LEU A 161 6.02 -11.34 15.36
N GLU A 162 6.61 -11.21 16.54
CA GLU A 162 8.05 -11.39 16.75
C GLU A 162 8.48 -12.83 16.40
N GLU A 163 7.76 -13.84 16.88
CA GLU A 163 8.05 -15.25 16.58
C GLU A 163 7.82 -15.59 15.10
N VAL A 164 6.76 -15.06 14.49
CA VAL A 164 6.51 -15.23 13.04
C VAL A 164 7.66 -14.65 12.21
N ASN A 165 8.14 -13.46 12.56
CA ASN A 165 9.26 -12.82 11.85
C ASN A 165 10.62 -13.45 12.18
N ALA A 166 10.75 -14.16 13.31
CA ALA A 166 11.97 -14.86 13.72
C ALA A 166 12.07 -16.27 13.12
N ALA A 167 10.98 -16.80 12.54
CA ALA A 167 11.00 -18.10 11.87
C ALA A 167 12.06 -18.15 10.77
N THR A 168 12.84 -19.25 10.72
CA THR A 168 13.95 -19.42 9.76
C THR A 168 13.49 -19.35 8.30
N SER A 169 12.28 -19.82 8.03
CA SER A 169 11.59 -19.68 6.75
C SER A 169 10.17 -19.24 7.05
N GLY A 170 9.73 -18.19 6.38
CA GLY A 170 8.41 -17.65 6.65
C GLY A 170 8.20 -16.23 6.11
N PRO A 171 7.02 -15.68 6.35
CA PRO A 171 6.68 -14.34 5.93
C PRO A 171 7.40 -13.30 6.82
N TYR A 172 7.66 -12.13 6.26
CA TYR A 172 7.88 -10.94 7.07
C TYR A 172 6.60 -10.11 7.12
N MET A 173 6.05 -9.91 8.31
CA MET A 173 4.84 -9.13 8.53
C MET A 173 5.14 -7.90 9.39
N SER A 174 4.27 -6.89 9.27
CA SER A 174 4.30 -5.69 10.12
C SER A 174 3.11 -5.66 11.06
N SER A 175 3.08 -4.69 11.98
CA SER A 175 1.92 -4.42 12.84
C SER A 175 1.38 -3.01 12.63
N ALA A 176 0.22 -2.77 13.23
CA ALA A 176 -0.26 -1.43 13.56
C ALA A 176 -0.96 -1.46 14.93
N THR A 177 -1.21 -0.28 15.49
CA THR A 177 -2.12 -0.13 16.63
C THR A 177 -3.31 0.75 16.22
N VAL A 178 -4.52 0.21 16.29
CA VAL A 178 -5.76 0.91 15.88
C VAL A 178 -6.74 0.88 17.05
N GLY A 179 -7.17 2.05 17.53
CA GLY A 179 -8.06 2.13 18.70
C GLY A 179 -7.49 1.46 19.95
N GLY A 180 -6.16 1.50 20.13
CA GLY A 180 -5.46 0.82 21.22
C GLY A 180 -5.34 -0.71 21.07
N MET A 181 -5.71 -1.28 19.92
CA MET A 181 -5.57 -2.71 19.62
C MET A 181 -4.33 -2.94 18.75
N PHE A 182 -3.41 -3.77 19.21
CA PHE A 182 -2.28 -4.23 18.41
C PHE A 182 -2.75 -5.30 17.43
N ILE A 183 -2.44 -5.11 16.14
CA ILE A 183 -2.86 -5.97 15.04
C ILE A 183 -1.68 -6.35 14.16
N LEU A 184 -1.70 -7.56 13.61
CA LEU A 184 -0.79 -8.01 12.58
C LEU A 184 -1.33 -7.59 11.21
N ARG A 185 -0.43 -7.31 10.28
CA ARG A 185 -0.73 -6.82 8.93
C ARG A 185 -0.05 -7.72 7.90
N CYS A 186 -0.85 -8.49 7.18
CA CYS A 186 -0.42 -9.23 6.01
C CYS A 186 -0.72 -8.41 4.76
N ALA A 187 0.30 -7.75 4.19
CA ALA A 187 0.19 -6.97 2.97
C ALA A 187 0.68 -7.80 1.77
N ILE A 188 -0.25 -8.21 0.92
CA ILE A 188 0.04 -9.03 -0.26
C ILE A 188 0.26 -8.10 -1.45
N GLY A 189 1.51 -8.04 -1.92
CA GLY A 189 1.85 -7.16 -3.04
C GLY A 189 3.26 -7.30 -3.62
N SER A 190 4.07 -8.23 -3.12
CA SER A 190 5.37 -8.53 -3.74
C SER A 190 5.15 -9.23 -5.08
N THR A 191 5.86 -8.80 -6.12
CA THR A 191 5.68 -9.27 -7.50
C THR A 191 5.88 -10.78 -7.65
N LEU A 192 6.67 -11.41 -6.77
CA LEU A 192 6.97 -12.84 -6.81
C LEU A 192 6.06 -13.68 -5.90
N THR A 193 5.12 -13.06 -5.19
CA THR A 193 4.18 -13.79 -4.33
C THR A 193 3.15 -14.53 -5.17
N GLU A 194 2.88 -15.77 -4.78
CA GLU A 194 1.92 -16.70 -5.38
C GLU A 194 1.05 -17.32 -4.29
N ASP A 195 -0.01 -18.05 -4.67
CA ASP A 195 -0.98 -18.64 -3.73
C ASP A 195 -0.35 -19.55 -2.67
N HIS A 196 0.64 -20.35 -3.06
CA HIS A 196 1.31 -21.26 -2.13
C HIS A 196 2.06 -20.49 -1.05
N HIS A 197 2.75 -19.40 -1.41
CA HIS A 197 3.44 -18.53 -0.44
C HIS A 197 2.47 -17.95 0.60
N VAL A 198 1.23 -17.64 0.20
CA VAL A 198 0.20 -17.09 1.11
C VAL A 198 -0.30 -18.16 2.08
N SER A 199 -0.50 -19.37 1.58
CA SER A 199 -0.90 -20.54 2.38
C SER A 199 0.22 -20.94 3.36
N ASP A 200 1.47 -20.96 2.90
CA ASP A 200 2.65 -21.27 3.72
C ASP A 200 2.87 -20.20 4.80
N ALA A 201 2.69 -18.93 4.44
CA ALA A 201 2.74 -17.82 5.41
C ALA A 201 1.69 -17.97 6.51
N TRP A 202 0.46 -18.37 6.15
CA TRP A 202 -0.58 -18.63 7.14
C TRP A 202 -0.25 -19.82 8.04
N LYS A 203 0.31 -20.89 7.48
CA LYS A 203 0.75 -22.06 8.25
C LYS A 203 1.78 -21.68 9.33
N VAL A 204 2.78 -20.87 8.97
CA VAL A 204 3.76 -20.36 9.95
C VAL A 204 3.07 -19.60 11.09
N VAL A 205 2.10 -18.75 10.78
CA VAL A 205 1.32 -18.03 11.79
C VAL A 205 0.54 -18.98 12.71
N GLN A 206 -0.07 -20.02 12.16
CA GLN A 206 -0.81 -21.03 12.93
C GLN A 206 0.12 -21.86 13.83
N ASP A 207 1.28 -22.26 13.33
CA ASP A 207 2.27 -23.04 14.07
C ASP A 207 2.80 -22.21 15.26
N GLN A 208 3.17 -20.94 15.04
CA GLN A 208 3.64 -20.05 16.11
C GLN A 208 2.54 -19.72 17.12
N ALA A 209 1.30 -19.50 16.66
CA ALA A 209 0.19 -19.31 17.58
C ALA A 209 -0.08 -20.55 18.45
N THR A 210 0.10 -21.75 17.90
CA THR A 210 -0.06 -23.00 18.66
C THR A 210 0.98 -23.09 19.77
N ILE A 211 2.25 -22.81 19.47
CA ILE A 211 3.33 -22.79 20.46
C ILE A 211 3.03 -21.78 21.57
N ILE A 212 2.74 -20.53 21.20
CA ILE A 212 2.54 -19.43 22.16
C ILE A 212 1.32 -19.65 23.07
N LEU A 213 0.27 -20.32 22.59
CA LEU A 213 -0.93 -20.60 23.39
C LEU A 213 -0.80 -21.83 24.29
N HIS A 214 0.24 -22.66 24.09
CA HIS A 214 0.55 -23.82 24.93
C HIS A 214 1.71 -23.59 25.90
N ASP A 215 2.48 -22.52 25.70
CA ASP A 215 3.45 -21.96 26.67
C ASP A 215 2.76 -21.27 27.86
#